data_AF-A0AAD6N688-F1
#
_entry.id   AF-A0AAD6N688-F1
#
_cell.length_a   1.000
_cell.length_b   1.000
_cell.length_c   1.000
_cell.angle_alpha   90.00
_cell.angle_beta   90.00
_cell.angle_gamma   90.00
#
_symmetry.space_group_name_H-M   'P 1'
#
loop_
_entity.id
_entity.type
_entity.pdbx_description
1 polymer ?
#
loop_
_entity_poly.entity_id
_entity_poly.type
_entity_poly.pdbx_seq_one_letter_code
_entity_poly.pdbx_strand_id
1 'polypeptide(L)'
;MARPQPSHWLANLSTPQQWRHLLRATLRECTYLPDPVARNYMREHILSRYRAVSSRRSNKAGPQMVHAARNALSVLRRANEGYSRPLEKVLLLSYGRTGKRRHEMLAEFLKPETEIPNDTQSAKELICQPTKFGEGWQPPSIVRSLALSHTRNPVIASVRVRPVIKAISPPIPKENIWGKELAQSRKMNIRRKWYFATLSSLLPPLPENDLRTLDGLVSGTIPWEPVKRRKGVKPETDARPESEILKLLVKGPEKENTFADFANGRPHVITARFMRRQWRRISALVPRPYWNETSQKWRFEWDTPKMVPTLSYSLDSSIDSEAFFKEPPQPPRGTAKRPPRDEQQQPQ
;
A
#
# COMPACT_ATOMS: atom_id res chain seq x y z
N MET A 1 -28.59 40.87 33.84
CA MET A 1 -28.16 39.46 33.85
C MET A 1 -27.87 39.01 32.43
N ALA A 2 -26.60 38.75 32.10
CA ALA A 2 -26.22 38.34 30.75
C ALA A 2 -26.70 36.89 30.50
N ARG A 3 -27.50 36.69 29.44
CA ARG A 3 -27.92 35.34 29.02
C ARG A 3 -26.66 34.55 28.58
N PRO A 4 -26.45 33.32 29.04
CA PRO A 4 -25.34 32.50 28.56
C PRO A 4 -25.52 32.25 27.07
N GLN A 5 -24.51 32.62 26.27
CA GLN A 5 -24.49 32.42 24.83
C GLN A 5 -24.71 30.93 24.50
N PRO A 6 -25.54 30.59 23.49
CA PRO A 6 -25.74 29.21 23.09
C PRO A 6 -24.42 28.63 22.61
N SER A 7 -23.98 27.57 23.28
CA SER A 7 -22.78 26.80 22.98
C SER A 7 -23.00 25.97 21.71
N HIS A 8 -23.07 26.65 20.56
CA HIS A 8 -23.18 26.07 19.21
C HIS A 8 -22.10 25.01 18.92
N TRP A 9 -20.99 25.02 19.65
CA TRP A 9 -19.93 24.01 19.57
C TRP A 9 -20.30 22.65 20.20
N LEU A 10 -21.23 22.59 21.17
CA LEU A 10 -21.71 21.33 21.75
C LEU A 10 -22.58 20.53 20.78
N ALA A 11 -23.27 21.20 19.85
CA ALA A 11 -24.04 20.57 18.77
C ALA A 11 -23.15 19.88 17.72
N ASN A 12 -21.87 20.23 17.66
CA ASN A 12 -20.91 19.66 16.71
C ASN A 12 -20.26 18.34 17.22
N LEU A 13 -20.63 17.88 18.41
CA LEU A 13 -20.15 16.62 18.97
C LEU A 13 -21.03 15.47 18.46
N SER A 14 -20.38 14.40 18.00
CA SER A 14 -21.08 13.18 17.58
C SER A 14 -21.83 12.55 18.75
N THR A 15 -23.07 12.13 18.53
CA THR A 15 -23.76 11.28 19.51
C THR A 15 -23.04 9.93 19.63
N PRO A 16 -23.04 9.28 20.80
CA PRO A 16 -22.43 7.95 20.95
C PRO A 16 -22.97 6.91 19.95
N GLN A 17 -24.26 6.98 19.58
CA GLN A 17 -24.85 6.09 18.58
C GLN A 17 -24.28 6.34 17.18
N GLN A 18 -24.14 7.60 16.77
CA GLN A 18 -23.52 7.97 15.49
C GLN A 18 -22.07 7.46 15.41
N TRP A 19 -21.30 7.62 16.48
CA TRP A 19 -19.92 7.13 16.54
C TRP A 19 -19.83 5.61 16.38
N ARG A 20 -20.70 4.86 17.08
CA ARG A 20 -20.79 3.40 16.96
C ARG A 20 -21.25 2.97 15.57
N HIS A 21 -22.17 3.70 14.94
CA HIS A 21 -22.60 3.42 13.58
C HIS A 21 -21.46 3.62 12.58
N LEU A 22 -20.69 4.72 12.68
CA LEU A 22 -19.51 4.96 11.85
C LEU A 22 -18.43 3.88 12.05
N LEU A 23 -18.20 3.44 13.30
CA LEU A 23 -17.28 2.34 13.58
C LEU A 23 -17.73 1.05 12.89
N ARG A 24 -19.01 0.67 13.06
CA ARG A 24 -19.54 -0.54 12.43
C ARG A 24 -19.47 -0.47 10.90
N ALA A 25 -19.81 0.69 10.33
CA ALA A 25 -19.74 0.89 8.88
C ALA A 25 -18.30 0.80 8.36
N THR A 26 -17.33 1.47 9.00
CA THR A 26 -15.91 1.39 8.61
C THR A 26 -15.35 -0.03 8.74
N LEU A 27 -15.66 -0.74 9.84
CA LEU A 27 -15.22 -2.13 10.01
C LEU A 27 -15.82 -3.07 8.95
N ARG A 28 -17.10 -2.88 8.58
CA ARG A 28 -17.72 -3.63 7.48
C ARG A 28 -17.00 -3.38 6.16
N GLU A 29 -16.71 -2.13 5.83
CA GLU A 29 -15.95 -1.81 4.61
C GLU A 29 -14.54 -2.43 4.61
N CYS A 30 -13.86 -2.51 5.77
CA CYS A 30 -12.57 -3.19 5.84
C CYS A 30 -12.66 -4.66 5.43
N THR A 31 -13.76 -5.36 5.79
CA THR A 31 -13.91 -6.79 5.44
C THR A 31 -14.05 -7.03 3.94
N TYR A 32 -14.52 -6.04 3.19
CA TYR A 32 -14.67 -6.12 1.73
C TYR A 32 -13.40 -5.76 0.95
N LEU A 33 -12.33 -5.36 1.63
CA LEU A 33 -11.08 -5.04 0.95
C LEU A 33 -10.56 -6.27 0.18
N PRO A 34 -10.10 -6.06 -1.08
CA PRO A 34 -9.62 -7.16 -1.91
C PRO A 34 -8.31 -7.76 -1.41
N ASP A 35 -7.47 -6.98 -0.74
CA ASP A 35 -6.16 -7.42 -0.25
C ASP A 35 -6.23 -7.94 1.20
N PRO A 36 -5.66 -9.13 1.50
CA PRO A 36 -5.76 -9.74 2.82
C PRO A 36 -4.94 -8.98 3.89
N VAL A 37 -3.74 -8.48 3.55
CA VAL A 37 -2.88 -7.72 4.46
C VAL A 37 -3.56 -6.39 4.83
N ALA A 38 -4.14 -5.71 3.83
CA ALA A 38 -4.89 -4.48 4.00
C ALA A 38 -6.14 -4.69 4.86
N ARG A 39 -6.86 -5.81 4.69
CA ARG A 39 -8.03 -6.13 5.52
C ARG A 39 -7.66 -6.20 7.00
N ASN A 40 -6.58 -6.90 7.33
CA ASN A 40 -6.13 -7.05 8.71
C ASN A 40 -5.63 -5.73 9.28
N TYR A 41 -4.69 -5.08 8.59
CA TYR A 41 -4.11 -3.83 9.04
C TYR A 41 -5.14 -2.72 9.19
N MET A 42 -6.04 -2.53 8.21
CA MET A 42 -7.04 -1.45 8.28
C MET A 42 -8.03 -1.66 9.41
N ARG A 43 -8.41 -2.92 9.71
CA ARG A 43 -9.27 -3.25 10.85
C ARG A 43 -8.61 -2.81 12.16
N GLU A 44 -7.37 -3.22 12.39
CA GLU A 44 -6.61 -2.87 13.59
C GLU A 44 -6.34 -1.37 13.70
N HIS A 45 -5.95 -0.75 12.59
CA HIS A 45 -5.68 0.68 12.50
C HIS A 45 -6.92 1.50 12.87
N ILE A 46 -8.09 1.12 12.35
CA ILE A 46 -9.36 1.78 12.67
C ILE A 46 -9.74 1.54 14.12
N LEU A 47 -9.66 0.30 14.62
CA LEU A 47 -9.96 0.00 16.03
C LEU A 47 -9.09 0.82 16.98
N SER A 48 -7.77 0.89 16.73
CA SER A 48 -6.83 1.69 17.51
C SER A 48 -7.24 3.16 17.54
N ARG A 49 -7.59 3.74 16.38
CA ARG A 49 -8.03 5.14 16.26
C ARG A 49 -9.33 5.42 17.01
N TYR A 50 -10.31 4.53 16.92
CA TYR A 50 -11.59 4.69 17.62
C TYR A 50 -11.43 4.49 19.14
N ARG A 51 -10.62 3.53 19.57
CA ARG A 51 -10.28 3.30 20.99
C ARG A 51 -9.56 4.50 21.60
N ALA A 52 -8.61 5.10 20.89
CA ALA A 52 -7.88 6.28 21.35
C ALA A 52 -8.75 7.53 21.53
N VAL A 53 -9.90 7.60 20.86
CA VAL A 53 -10.92 8.65 21.10
C VAL A 53 -11.78 8.29 22.31
N SER A 54 -12.22 7.03 22.40
CA SER A 54 -13.07 6.56 23.50
C SER A 54 -12.36 6.49 24.85
N SER A 55 -11.03 6.38 24.88
CA SER A 55 -10.23 6.36 26.11
C SER A 55 -10.02 7.76 26.70
N ARG A 56 -10.38 8.83 25.98
CA ARG A 56 -10.37 10.19 26.53
C ARG A 56 -11.55 10.32 27.48
N ARG A 57 -11.39 11.09 28.58
CA ARG A 57 -12.44 11.32 29.62
C ARG A 57 -13.81 11.77 29.07
N SER A 58 -13.91 12.13 27.80
CA SER A 58 -15.15 12.42 27.09
C SER A 58 -15.51 11.31 26.11
N ASN A 59 -16.67 10.68 26.31
CA ASN A 59 -17.26 9.70 25.39
C ASN A 59 -17.77 10.31 24.06
N LYS A 60 -17.48 11.59 23.80
CA LYS A 60 -17.90 12.31 22.60
C LYS A 60 -16.70 12.55 21.68
N ALA A 61 -16.83 12.11 20.44
CA ALA A 61 -15.85 12.41 19.40
C ALA A 61 -15.99 13.88 18.97
N GLY A 62 -14.88 14.62 19.00
CA GLY A 62 -14.81 15.98 18.46
C GLY A 62 -15.10 16.02 16.95
N PRO A 63 -15.56 17.16 16.41
CA PRO A 63 -15.98 17.29 15.01
C PRO A 63 -14.89 16.88 14.01
N GLN A 64 -13.62 17.18 14.30
CA GLN A 64 -12.48 16.77 13.48
C GLN A 64 -12.34 15.24 13.37
N MET A 65 -12.58 14.52 14.46
CA MET A 65 -12.51 13.05 14.47
C MET A 65 -13.67 12.42 13.72
N VAL A 66 -14.87 13.00 13.86
CA VAL A 66 -16.05 12.57 13.09
C VAL A 66 -15.83 12.79 11.60
N HIS A 67 -15.30 13.96 11.21
CA HIS A 67 -14.96 14.24 9.83
C HIS A 67 -13.88 13.29 9.29
N ALA A 68 -12.86 12.99 10.08
CA ALA A 68 -11.83 12.03 9.72
C ALA A 68 -12.39 10.60 9.55
N ALA A 69 -13.33 10.20 10.41
CA ALA A 69 -14.03 8.91 10.31
C ALA A 69 -14.89 8.81 9.05
N ARG A 70 -15.67 9.84 8.73
CA ARG A 70 -16.47 9.92 7.49
C ARG A 70 -15.57 9.86 6.26
N ASN A 71 -14.44 10.58 6.28
CA ASN A 71 -13.45 10.54 5.21
C ASN A 71 -12.85 9.14 5.05
N ALA A 72 -12.49 8.46 6.15
CA ALA A 72 -11.98 7.10 6.12
C ALA A 72 -13.00 6.12 5.53
N LEU A 73 -14.27 6.22 5.95
CA LEU A 73 -15.37 5.44 5.39
C LEU A 73 -15.54 5.68 3.89
N SER A 74 -15.50 6.94 3.44
CA SER A 74 -15.61 7.29 2.02
C SER A 74 -14.44 6.73 1.20
N VAL A 75 -13.21 6.77 1.74
CA VAL A 75 -12.02 6.19 1.09
C VAL A 75 -12.15 4.68 0.96
N LEU A 76 -12.59 3.98 2.02
CA LEU A 76 -12.76 2.53 2.01
C LEU A 76 -13.86 2.09 1.04
N ARG A 77 -15.01 2.78 1.05
CA ARG A 77 -16.10 2.51 0.10
C ARG A 77 -15.64 2.62 -1.35
N ARG A 78 -14.96 3.72 -1.68
CA ARG A 78 -14.44 3.95 -3.03
C ARG A 78 -13.34 2.95 -3.40
N ALA A 79 -12.47 2.58 -2.47
CA ALA A 79 -11.48 1.52 -2.72
C ALA A 79 -12.17 0.20 -3.07
N ASN A 80 -13.21 -0.16 -2.33
CA ASN A 80 -13.99 -1.38 -2.55
C ASN A 80 -14.89 -1.31 -3.79
N GLU A 81 -15.22 -0.13 -4.30
CA GLU A 81 -15.92 0.08 -5.59
C GLU A 81 -14.95 -0.01 -6.78
N GLY A 82 -13.64 -0.06 -6.51
CA GLY A 82 -12.59 -0.18 -7.53
C GLY A 82 -12.03 1.14 -8.02
N TYR A 83 -12.22 2.24 -7.30
CA TYR A 83 -11.46 3.46 -7.56
C TYR A 83 -9.97 3.21 -7.24
N SER A 84 -9.10 3.44 -8.22
CA SER A 84 -7.67 3.12 -8.14
C SER A 84 -6.93 3.94 -7.08
N ARG A 85 -7.13 5.27 -7.04
CA ARG A 85 -6.43 6.16 -6.09
C ARG A 85 -6.77 5.85 -4.62
N PRO A 86 -8.05 5.68 -4.21
CA PRO A 86 -8.39 5.28 -2.85
C PRO A 86 -7.83 3.89 -2.49
N LEU A 87 -7.87 2.93 -3.42
CA LEU A 87 -7.31 1.60 -3.20
C LEU A 87 -5.79 1.65 -3.02
N GLU A 88 -5.08 2.36 -3.90
CA GLU A 88 -3.63 2.58 -3.80
C GLU A 88 -3.27 3.22 -2.45
N LYS A 89 -4.04 4.21 -1.99
CA LYS A 89 -3.85 4.82 -0.67
C LYS A 89 -4.00 3.80 0.48
N VAL A 90 -5.01 2.95 0.44
CA VAL A 90 -5.21 1.89 1.45
C VAL A 90 -4.04 0.92 1.43
N LEU A 91 -3.61 0.50 0.25
CA LEU A 91 -2.51 -0.44 0.10
C LEU A 91 -1.18 0.16 0.61
N LEU A 92 -0.86 1.41 0.26
CA LEU A 92 0.33 2.12 0.74
C LEU A 92 0.35 2.29 2.26
N LEU A 93 -0.82 2.44 2.91
CA LEU A 93 -0.93 2.44 4.36
C LEU A 93 -0.68 1.04 4.94
N SER A 94 -1.29 0.03 4.32
CA SER A 94 -1.17 -1.36 4.78
C SER A 94 0.24 -1.90 4.67
N TYR A 95 0.95 -1.71 3.55
CA TYR A 95 2.33 -2.18 3.40
C TYR A 95 3.37 -1.17 3.96
N GLY A 96 2.96 -0.26 4.84
CA GLY A 96 3.89 0.64 5.54
C GLY A 96 4.74 1.52 4.61
N ARG A 97 4.24 1.88 3.42
CA ARG A 97 4.88 2.90 2.57
C ARG A 97 4.53 4.31 3.07
N THR A 98 3.39 4.43 3.77
CA THR A 98 2.90 5.66 4.41
C THR A 98 2.33 5.39 5.81
N GLY A 99 2.03 6.46 6.55
CA GLY A 99 1.33 6.36 7.84
C GLY A 99 2.15 5.79 8.98
N LYS A 100 1.46 5.25 10.00
CA LYS A 100 2.05 4.77 11.26
C LYS A 100 2.95 3.54 11.06
N ARG A 101 2.46 2.52 10.35
CA ARG A 101 3.18 1.26 10.09
C ARG A 101 4.56 1.48 9.50
N ARG A 102 4.70 2.48 8.61
CA ARG A 102 6.00 2.87 8.06
C ARG A 102 7.00 3.27 9.14
N HIS A 103 6.58 4.11 10.07
CA HIS A 103 7.47 4.62 11.13
C HIS A 103 7.83 3.50 12.10
N GLU A 104 6.90 2.58 12.37
CA GLU A 104 7.15 1.38 13.17
C GLU A 104 8.18 0.48 12.48
N MET A 105 8.00 0.18 11.19
CA MET A 105 8.96 -0.61 10.40
C MET A 105 10.33 0.07 10.26
N LEU A 106 10.36 1.38 10.01
CA LEU A 106 11.62 2.12 9.98
C LEU A 106 12.28 2.13 11.35
N ALA A 107 11.53 2.30 12.44
CA ALA A 107 12.09 2.28 13.78
C ALA A 107 12.69 0.91 14.09
N GLU A 108 12.01 -0.18 13.72
CA GLU A 108 12.49 -1.55 13.86
C GLU A 108 13.74 -1.82 13.03
N PHE A 109 13.74 -1.40 11.77
CA PHE A 109 14.89 -1.54 10.87
C PHE A 109 16.11 -0.70 11.31
N LEU A 110 15.88 0.40 12.03
CA LEU A 110 16.93 1.26 12.57
C LEU A 110 17.40 0.82 13.96
N LYS A 111 16.78 -0.20 14.57
CA LYS A 111 17.30 -0.75 15.83
C LYS A 111 18.70 -1.27 15.54
N PRO A 112 19.73 -0.77 16.23
CA PRO A 112 21.07 -1.31 16.05
C PRO A 112 21.02 -2.79 16.46
N GLU A 113 21.50 -3.68 15.59
CA GLU A 113 21.57 -5.14 15.83
C GLU A 113 22.43 -5.48 17.05
N THR A 114 23.21 -4.53 17.54
CA THR A 114 23.91 -4.65 18.82
C THR A 114 22.90 -4.67 19.96
N GLU A 115 22.56 -5.88 20.37
CA GLU A 115 22.58 -6.27 21.78
C GLU A 115 23.60 -5.40 22.52
N ILE A 116 23.20 -4.80 23.64
CA ILE A 116 24.09 -3.99 24.48
C ILE A 116 25.39 -4.81 24.65
N PRO A 117 26.54 -4.37 24.10
CA PRO A 117 27.71 -5.21 24.10
C PRO A 117 28.09 -5.54 25.55
N ASN A 118 28.11 -6.83 25.90
CA ASN A 118 28.61 -7.29 27.19
C ASN A 118 30.13 -7.06 27.32
N ASP A 119 30.80 -6.79 26.20
CA ASP A 119 32.25 -6.62 26.11
C ASP A 119 32.71 -5.17 26.35
N THR A 120 33.67 -5.02 27.26
CA THR A 120 34.28 -3.74 27.67
C THR A 120 34.96 -3.00 26.51
N GLN A 121 35.41 -3.70 25.47
CA GLN A 121 36.08 -3.11 24.30
C GLN A 121 35.07 -2.41 23.37
N SER A 122 33.95 -3.07 23.04
CA SER A 122 32.87 -2.47 22.26
C SER A 122 32.19 -1.30 22.99
N ALA A 123 32.16 -1.32 24.32
CA ALA A 123 31.70 -0.18 25.12
C ALA A 123 32.63 1.04 24.97
N LYS A 124 33.95 0.85 24.93
CA LYS A 124 34.92 1.93 24.68
C LYS A 124 34.76 2.50 23.27
N GLU A 125 34.53 1.65 22.28
CA GLU A 125 34.26 2.08 20.90
C GLU A 125 32.98 2.92 20.80
N LEU A 126 31.93 2.56 21.54
CA LEU A 126 30.69 3.35 21.63
C LEU A 126 30.91 4.73 22.25
N ILE A 127 31.77 4.85 23.26
CA ILE A 127 32.13 6.13 23.90
C ILE A 127 32.93 7.02 22.94
N CYS A 128 33.80 6.42 22.12
CA CYS A 128 34.58 7.13 21.10
C CYS A 128 33.74 7.58 19.89
N GLN A 129 32.48 7.16 19.75
CA GLN A 129 31.64 7.62 18.64
C GLN A 129 31.36 9.12 18.75
N PRO A 130 31.38 9.85 17.63
CA PRO A 130 31.08 11.27 17.63
C PRO A 130 29.68 11.51 18.21
N THR A 131 29.54 12.58 18.99
CA THR A 131 28.24 13.00 19.53
C THR A 131 27.19 13.05 18.42
N LYS A 132 25.95 12.66 18.71
CA LYS A 132 24.88 12.59 17.69
C LYS A 132 24.75 13.94 16.97
N PHE A 133 24.94 13.93 15.65
CA PHE A 133 24.96 15.12 14.78
C PHE A 133 26.15 16.09 14.98
N GLY A 134 27.13 15.72 15.78
CA GLY A 134 28.39 16.44 15.96
C GLY A 134 29.27 16.42 14.71
N GLU A 135 30.45 17.01 14.84
CA GLU A 135 31.49 16.95 13.81
C GLU A 135 31.92 15.49 13.56
N GLY A 136 32.10 15.11 12.30
CA GLY A 136 32.39 13.72 11.93
C GLY A 136 31.22 12.74 12.05
N TRP A 137 30.07 13.14 12.59
CA TRP A 137 28.91 12.24 12.70
C TRP A 137 28.38 11.81 11.34
N GLN A 138 28.18 10.50 11.19
CA GLN A 138 27.66 9.87 10.00
C GLN A 138 26.41 9.04 10.33
N PRO A 139 25.38 9.02 9.48
CA PRO A 139 24.26 8.11 9.66
C PRO A 139 24.74 6.65 9.56
N PRO A 140 24.00 5.70 10.17
CA PRO A 140 24.33 4.28 10.07
C PRO A 140 24.49 3.83 8.61
N SER A 141 25.41 2.90 8.36
CA SER A 141 25.77 2.42 7.02
C SER A 141 24.55 1.90 6.26
N ILE A 142 23.62 1.23 6.95
CA ILE A 142 22.36 0.71 6.42
C ILE A 142 21.47 1.85 5.90
N VAL A 143 21.36 2.94 6.66
CA VAL A 143 20.55 4.11 6.28
C VAL A 143 21.13 4.80 5.06
N ARG A 144 22.45 4.95 5.03
CA ARG A 144 23.15 5.58 3.90
C ARG A 144 23.03 4.74 2.63
N SER A 145 23.24 3.43 2.72
CA SER A 145 23.10 2.52 1.57
C SER A 145 21.66 2.47 1.06
N LEU A 146 20.66 2.48 1.95
CA LEU A 146 19.26 2.56 1.58
C LEU A 146 18.94 3.90 0.90
N ALA A 147 19.41 5.02 1.45
CA ALA A 147 19.22 6.35 0.86
C ALA A 147 19.83 6.45 -0.54
N LEU A 148 21.04 5.92 -0.72
CA LEU A 148 21.71 5.83 -2.02
C LEU A 148 20.88 5.00 -3.01
N SER A 149 20.43 3.82 -2.59
CA SER A 149 19.59 2.96 -3.43
C SER A 149 18.27 3.64 -3.83
N HIS A 150 17.67 4.39 -2.91
CA HIS A 150 16.46 5.18 -3.14
C HIS A 150 16.65 6.26 -4.21
N THR A 151 17.80 6.95 -4.20
CA THR A 151 18.12 7.97 -5.22
C THR A 151 18.35 7.38 -6.61
N ARG A 152 18.81 6.13 -6.69
CA ARG A 152 19.05 5.41 -7.95
C ARG A 152 17.77 4.84 -8.57
N ASN A 153 16.70 4.66 -7.79
CA ASN A 153 15.46 4.05 -8.27
C ASN A 153 14.49 5.10 -8.87
N PRO A 154 14.23 5.08 -10.20
CA PRO A 154 13.34 6.04 -10.86
C PRO A 154 11.86 5.82 -10.51
N VAL A 155 11.46 4.61 -10.11
CA VAL A 155 10.06 4.28 -9.78
C VAL A 155 9.59 5.15 -8.62
N ILE A 156 10.44 5.36 -7.62
CA ILE A 156 10.12 6.09 -6.41
C ILE A 156 9.82 7.57 -6.71
N ALA A 157 10.61 8.19 -7.58
CA ALA A 157 10.38 9.54 -8.06
C ALA A 157 9.07 9.64 -8.87
N SER A 158 8.71 8.60 -9.62
CA SER A 158 7.49 8.57 -10.44
C SER A 158 6.20 8.43 -9.62
N VAL A 159 6.17 7.61 -8.56
CA VAL A 159 4.95 7.38 -7.77
C VAL A 159 4.65 8.56 -6.84
N ARG A 160 5.65 9.39 -6.50
CA ARG A 160 5.50 10.61 -5.66
C ARG A 160 4.79 10.36 -4.33
N VAL A 161 4.99 9.19 -3.72
CA VAL A 161 4.46 8.87 -2.37
C VAL A 161 5.10 9.73 -1.29
N ARG A 162 6.35 10.13 -1.51
CA ARG A 162 7.23 10.81 -0.54
C ARG A 162 8.11 11.85 -1.23
N PRO A 163 8.62 12.84 -0.47
CA PRO A 163 9.62 13.76 -0.99
C PRO A 163 10.86 12.99 -1.46
N VAL A 164 11.41 13.43 -2.59
CA VAL A 164 12.64 12.85 -3.16
C VAL A 164 13.83 13.35 -2.35
N ILE A 165 14.80 12.45 -2.12
CA ILE A 165 16.05 12.79 -1.43
C ILE A 165 16.89 13.63 -2.38
N LYS A 166 17.09 14.92 -2.04
CA LYS A 166 17.84 15.87 -2.86
C LYS A 166 19.36 15.70 -2.72
N ALA A 167 19.84 15.41 -1.51
CA ALA A 167 21.26 15.33 -1.20
C ALA A 167 21.53 14.15 -0.26
N ILE A 168 22.54 13.35 -0.61
CA ILE A 168 23.02 12.18 0.15
C ILE A 168 23.87 12.60 1.37
N SER A 169 24.39 13.82 1.35
CA SER A 169 25.14 14.43 2.45
C SER A 169 24.43 15.71 2.94
N PRO A 170 24.64 16.11 4.20
CA PRO A 170 24.06 17.35 4.72
C PRO A 170 24.65 18.55 3.97
N PRO A 171 23.82 19.45 3.40
CA PRO A 171 24.29 20.64 2.71
C PRO A 171 24.74 21.70 3.72
N ILE A 172 25.97 21.55 4.24
CA ILE A 172 26.58 22.49 5.17
C ILE A 172 27.42 23.49 4.36
N PRO A 173 27.07 24.78 4.34
CA PRO A 173 27.93 25.80 3.74
C PRO A 173 29.25 25.90 4.52
N LYS A 174 30.33 26.28 3.84
CA LYS A 174 31.63 26.48 4.50
C LYS A 174 31.60 27.72 5.39
N GLU A 175 31.08 28.82 4.85
CA GLU A 175 31.06 30.13 5.48
C GLU A 175 29.62 30.65 5.67
N ASN A 176 29.47 31.55 6.64
CA ASN A 176 28.25 32.32 6.86
C ASN A 176 28.27 33.61 6.01
N ILE A 177 27.19 34.40 6.04
CA ILE A 177 27.06 35.66 5.27
C ILE A 177 28.17 36.69 5.55
N TRP A 178 28.90 36.55 6.66
CA TRP A 178 30.04 37.40 7.04
C TRP A 178 31.40 36.77 6.73
N GLY A 179 31.48 35.70 5.92
CA GLY A 179 32.75 35.02 5.57
C GLY A 179 33.39 34.22 6.71
N LYS A 180 32.71 34.05 7.85
CA LYS A 180 33.18 33.26 8.99
C LYS A 180 32.67 31.83 8.93
N GLU A 181 33.39 30.89 9.53
CA GLU A 181 32.90 29.53 9.69
C GLU A 181 31.56 29.47 10.43
N LEU A 182 30.72 28.50 10.07
CA LEU A 182 29.46 28.28 10.77
C LEU A 182 29.67 27.84 12.22
N ALA A 183 28.88 28.41 13.12
CA ALA A 183 28.80 27.93 14.50
C ALA A 183 28.45 26.43 14.57
N GLN A 184 29.06 25.72 15.50
CA GLN A 184 28.89 24.26 15.63
C GLN A 184 27.43 23.86 15.86
N SER A 185 26.68 24.63 16.67
CA SER A 185 25.24 24.44 16.88
C SER A 185 24.43 24.53 15.57
N ARG A 186 24.82 25.42 14.65
CA ARG A 186 24.18 25.56 13.34
C ARG A 186 24.50 24.35 12.45
N LYS A 187 25.77 23.90 12.41
CA LYS A 187 26.16 22.67 11.69
C LYS A 187 25.35 21.46 12.20
N MET A 188 25.23 21.29 13.52
CA MET A 188 24.43 20.22 14.14
C MET A 188 22.95 20.29 13.74
N ASN A 189 22.35 21.48 13.78
CA ASN A 189 20.95 21.68 13.39
C ASN A 189 20.70 21.38 11.91
N ILE A 190 21.63 21.74 11.02
CA ILE A 190 21.57 21.39 9.60
C ILE A 190 21.62 19.87 9.44
N ARG A 191 22.58 19.19 10.08
CA ARG A 191 22.69 17.71 10.04
C ARG A 191 21.42 17.06 10.57
N ARG A 192 20.88 17.52 11.70
CA ARG A 192 19.64 17.01 12.29
C ARG A 192 18.45 17.16 11.34
N LYS A 193 18.23 18.36 10.79
CA LYS A 193 17.14 18.63 9.84
C LYS A 193 17.26 17.77 8.58
N TRP A 194 18.46 17.72 8.01
CA TRP A 194 18.76 16.87 6.86
C TRP A 194 18.48 15.40 7.15
N TYR A 195 18.98 14.88 8.27
CA TYR A 195 18.78 13.49 8.66
C TYR A 195 17.29 13.14 8.81
N PHE A 196 16.51 13.93 9.55
CA PHE A 196 15.07 13.68 9.67
C PHE A 196 14.32 13.81 8.35
N ALA A 197 14.71 14.75 7.48
CA ALA A 197 14.15 14.85 6.14
C ALA A 197 14.46 13.59 5.30
N THR A 198 15.69 13.07 5.37
CA THR A 198 16.05 11.80 4.72
C THR A 198 15.22 10.65 5.27
N LEU A 199 15.15 10.47 6.61
CA LEU A 199 14.33 9.43 7.25
C LEU A 199 12.84 9.52 6.87
N SER A 200 12.30 10.74 6.72
CA SER A 200 10.90 10.96 6.28
C SER A 200 10.64 10.54 4.83
N SER A 201 11.71 10.37 4.04
CA SER A 201 11.68 9.98 2.63
C SER A 201 11.88 8.46 2.46
N LEU A 202 12.78 7.85 3.23
CA LEU A 202 13.20 6.43 3.09
C LEU A 202 12.07 5.42 3.25
N LEU A 203 12.00 4.40 2.38
CA LEU A 203 11.04 3.32 2.52
C LEU A 203 11.69 2.14 3.28
N PRO A 204 11.09 1.61 4.36
CA PRO A 204 11.65 0.45 5.08
C PRO A 204 11.43 -0.84 4.28
N PRO A 205 12.25 -1.88 4.52
CA PRO A 205 11.88 -3.23 4.10
C PRO A 205 10.58 -3.69 4.78
N LEU A 206 9.90 -4.65 4.16
CA LEU A 206 8.72 -5.29 4.74
C LEU A 206 9.13 -6.50 5.58
N PRO A 207 8.33 -6.89 6.59
CA PRO A 207 8.54 -8.14 7.30
C PRO A 207 8.28 -9.33 6.37
N GLU A 208 8.98 -10.42 6.64
CA GLU A 208 9.00 -11.63 5.80
C GLU A 208 7.60 -12.19 5.50
N ASN A 209 6.70 -12.18 6.48
CA ASN A 209 5.33 -12.68 6.32
C ASN A 209 4.51 -11.87 5.30
N ASP A 210 4.62 -10.53 5.36
CA ASP A 210 3.93 -9.65 4.41
C ASP A 210 4.57 -9.76 3.02
N LEU A 211 5.90 -9.91 2.95
CA LEU A 211 6.64 -10.10 1.70
C LEU A 211 6.19 -11.37 0.97
N ARG A 212 6.20 -12.52 1.65
CA ARG A 212 5.75 -13.80 1.10
C ARG A 212 4.31 -13.72 0.59
N THR A 213 3.45 -13.04 1.34
CA THR A 213 2.05 -12.82 0.93
C THR A 213 1.98 -11.96 -0.33
N LEU A 214 2.70 -10.84 -0.38
CA LEU A 214 2.73 -9.93 -1.53
C LEU A 214 3.28 -10.64 -2.78
N ASP A 215 4.42 -11.31 -2.65
CA ASP A 215 5.09 -12.01 -3.75
C ASP A 215 4.23 -13.19 -4.25
N GLY A 216 3.56 -13.89 -3.35
CA GLY A 216 2.62 -14.95 -3.72
C GLY A 216 1.37 -14.45 -4.44
N LEU A 217 0.84 -13.29 -4.04
CA LEU A 217 -0.28 -12.62 -4.73
C LEU A 217 0.14 -12.08 -6.12
N VAL A 218 1.36 -11.57 -6.25
CA VAL A 218 1.90 -11.08 -7.53
C VAL A 218 2.14 -12.24 -8.50
N SER A 219 2.73 -13.33 -8.01
CA SER A 219 3.03 -14.54 -8.78
C SER A 219 1.76 -15.33 -9.10
N GLY A 220 0.72 -15.22 -8.25
CA GLY A 220 -0.50 -15.99 -8.36
C GLY A 220 -0.40 -17.39 -7.75
N THR A 221 0.63 -17.65 -6.94
CA THR A 221 0.76 -18.89 -6.16
C THR A 221 -0.31 -18.96 -5.07
N ILE A 222 -0.65 -17.79 -4.50
CA ILE A 222 -1.76 -17.67 -3.56
C ILE A 222 -3.05 -17.46 -4.38
N PRO A 223 -4.05 -18.35 -4.26
CA PRO A 223 -5.32 -18.15 -4.91
C PRO A 223 -5.99 -16.89 -4.37
N TRP A 224 -6.46 -16.04 -5.27
CA TRP A 224 -7.09 -14.78 -4.91
C TRP A 224 -8.44 -14.66 -5.62
N GLU A 225 -9.46 -14.31 -4.83
CA GLU A 225 -10.81 -14.06 -5.32
C GLU A 225 -11.34 -12.71 -4.82
N PRO A 226 -12.12 -11.99 -5.65
CA PRO A 226 -12.77 -10.76 -5.23
C PRO A 226 -13.82 -11.02 -4.16
N VAL A 227 -13.78 -10.24 -3.08
CA VAL A 227 -14.77 -10.35 -2.00
C VAL A 227 -16.13 -9.86 -2.47
N LYS A 228 -17.14 -10.73 -2.40
CA LYS A 228 -18.52 -10.36 -2.72
C LYS A 228 -19.11 -9.53 -1.57
N ARG A 229 -19.61 -8.34 -1.88
CA ARG A 229 -20.37 -7.52 -0.92
C ARG A 229 -21.71 -8.20 -0.63
N ARG A 230 -22.13 -8.19 0.63
CA ARG A 230 -23.51 -8.53 0.99
C ARG A 230 -24.42 -7.46 0.41
N LYS A 231 -25.28 -7.83 -0.55
CA LYS A 231 -26.37 -6.97 -0.99
C LYS A 231 -27.37 -6.90 0.15
N GLY A 232 -27.71 -5.69 0.59
CA GLY A 232 -28.90 -5.52 1.42
C GLY A 232 -30.10 -6.00 0.62
N VAL A 233 -31.13 -6.52 1.30
CA VAL A 233 -32.45 -6.71 0.68
C VAL A 233 -32.82 -5.36 0.07
N LYS A 234 -32.80 -5.27 -1.26
CA LYS A 234 -33.33 -4.08 -1.91
C LYS A 234 -34.80 -4.06 -1.49
N PRO A 235 -35.33 -2.95 -0.95
CA PRO A 235 -36.77 -2.81 -0.96
C PRO A 235 -37.17 -3.03 -2.43
N GLU A 236 -38.13 -3.93 -2.67
CA GLU A 236 -38.71 -4.13 -3.99
C GLU A 236 -39.28 -2.78 -4.40
N THR A 237 -38.48 -1.98 -5.11
CA THR A 237 -38.96 -0.77 -5.73
C THR A 237 -39.72 -1.25 -6.95
N ASP A 238 -40.97 -1.62 -6.76
CA ASP A 238 -42.00 -1.69 -7.80
C ASP A 238 -42.27 -0.26 -8.32
N ALA A 239 -41.22 0.43 -8.77
CA ALA A 239 -41.33 1.73 -9.37
C ALA A 239 -41.96 1.53 -10.75
N ARG A 240 -43.28 1.67 -10.81
CA ARG A 240 -44.04 1.76 -12.05
C ARG A 240 -43.37 2.80 -12.98
N PRO A 241 -43.29 2.52 -14.30
CA PRO A 241 -42.73 3.44 -15.29
C PRO A 241 -43.47 4.80 -15.32
N GLU A 242 -44.71 4.83 -14.85
CA GLU A 242 -45.53 6.05 -14.68
C GLU A 242 -44.82 7.12 -13.86
N SER A 243 -44.06 6.75 -12.83
CA SER A 243 -43.38 7.71 -11.96
C SER A 243 -42.17 8.38 -12.62
N GLU A 244 -41.52 7.73 -13.59
CA GLU A 244 -40.41 8.28 -14.36
C GLU A 244 -40.93 9.18 -15.49
N ILE A 245 -42.00 8.76 -16.17
CA ILE A 245 -42.68 9.55 -17.19
C ILE A 245 -43.23 10.85 -16.59
N LEU A 246 -43.89 10.79 -15.42
CA LEU A 246 -44.39 11.98 -14.73
C LEU A 246 -43.26 12.92 -14.31
N LYS A 247 -42.12 12.40 -13.85
CA LYS A 247 -40.93 13.22 -13.54
C LYS A 247 -40.38 13.91 -14.79
N LEU A 248 -40.32 13.19 -15.92
CA LEU A 248 -39.86 13.73 -17.19
C LEU A 248 -40.82 14.81 -17.74
N LEU A 249 -42.14 14.61 -17.60
CA LEU A 249 -43.14 15.61 -18.00
C LEU A 249 -43.11 16.86 -17.12
N VAL A 250 -42.87 16.72 -15.80
CA VAL A 250 -42.86 17.84 -14.85
C VAL A 250 -41.53 18.62 -14.87
N LYS A 251 -40.40 17.92 -14.94
CA LYS A 251 -39.06 18.54 -14.85
C LYS A 251 -38.36 18.73 -16.20
N GLY A 252 -38.90 18.13 -17.27
CA GLY A 252 -38.23 18.04 -18.56
C GLY A 252 -37.14 16.96 -18.59
N PRO A 253 -36.47 16.76 -19.74
CA PRO A 253 -35.33 15.87 -19.85
C PRO A 253 -34.18 16.37 -18.97
N GLU A 254 -33.94 15.70 -17.85
CA GLU A 254 -32.75 15.95 -17.03
C GLU A 254 -31.51 15.60 -17.87
N LYS A 255 -30.47 16.45 -17.80
CA LYS A 255 -29.19 16.16 -18.46
C LYS A 255 -28.74 14.76 -18.03
N GLU A 256 -28.51 13.86 -18.97
CA GLU A 256 -28.05 12.51 -18.67
C GLU A 256 -26.85 12.54 -17.73
N ASN A 257 -26.67 11.46 -16.97
CA ASN A 257 -25.55 11.24 -16.05
C ASN A 257 -24.25 11.70 -16.69
N THR A 258 -23.87 12.94 -16.40
CA THR A 258 -22.76 13.56 -17.08
C THR A 258 -21.49 12.93 -16.51
N PHE A 259 -20.38 12.93 -17.25
CA PHE A 259 -19.11 12.43 -16.71
C PHE A 259 -18.59 13.21 -15.48
N ALA A 260 -19.33 14.21 -15.00
CA ALA A 260 -19.09 14.95 -13.75
C ALA A 260 -18.98 14.01 -12.53
N ASP A 261 -19.82 12.97 -12.45
CA ASP A 261 -19.74 11.98 -11.35
C ASP A 261 -18.41 11.22 -11.33
N PHE A 262 -17.76 11.13 -12.50
CA PHE A 262 -16.47 10.48 -12.69
C PHE A 262 -15.31 11.48 -12.77
N ALA A 263 -15.49 12.73 -12.36
CA ALA A 263 -14.41 13.72 -12.31
C ALA A 263 -13.19 13.24 -11.49
N ASN A 264 -13.44 12.39 -10.48
CA ASN A 264 -12.42 11.79 -9.63
C ASN A 264 -11.91 10.43 -10.13
N GLY A 265 -12.22 10.06 -11.36
CA GLY A 265 -11.90 8.79 -12.00
C GLY A 265 -13.10 7.86 -12.11
N ARG A 266 -13.01 6.88 -13.01
CA ARG A 266 -14.03 5.83 -13.18
C ARG A 266 -13.70 4.63 -12.27
N PRO A 267 -14.70 3.99 -11.64
CA PRO A 267 -14.49 2.76 -10.87
C PRO A 267 -14.07 1.62 -11.80
N HIS A 268 -13.06 0.87 -11.41
CA HIS A 268 -12.65 -0.35 -12.12
C HIS A 268 -13.38 -1.57 -11.56
N VAL A 269 -13.66 -2.56 -12.40
CA VAL A 269 -14.06 -3.87 -11.91
C VAL A 269 -12.83 -4.52 -11.24
N ILE A 270 -12.99 -4.91 -9.97
CA ILE A 270 -11.93 -5.54 -9.19
C ILE A 270 -11.69 -6.96 -9.72
N THR A 271 -10.76 -7.07 -10.67
CA THR A 271 -10.31 -8.32 -11.29
C THR A 271 -8.93 -8.71 -10.77
N ALA A 272 -8.54 -9.98 -10.94
CA ALA A 272 -7.20 -10.45 -10.56
C ALA A 272 -6.10 -9.68 -11.31
N ARG A 273 -6.30 -9.38 -12.60
CA ARG A 273 -5.37 -8.58 -13.41
C ARG A 273 -5.20 -7.17 -12.84
N PHE A 274 -6.30 -6.52 -12.45
CA PHE A 274 -6.26 -5.19 -11.85
C PHE A 274 -5.48 -5.21 -10.52
N MET A 275 -5.77 -6.18 -9.65
CA MET A 275 -5.10 -6.31 -8.35
C MET A 275 -3.61 -6.65 -8.48
N ARG A 276 -3.22 -7.59 -9.35
CA ARG A 276 -1.80 -7.90 -9.64
C ARG A 276 -1.03 -6.66 -10.09
N ARG A 277 -1.65 -5.79 -10.89
CA ARG A 277 -1.04 -4.50 -11.27
C ARG A 277 -0.83 -3.59 -10.06
N GLN A 278 -1.78 -3.53 -9.13
CA GLN A 278 -1.60 -2.73 -7.91
C GLN A 278 -0.53 -3.32 -6.98
N TRP A 279 -0.50 -4.65 -6.80
CA TRP A 279 0.51 -5.31 -5.99
C TRP A 279 1.93 -5.13 -6.52
N ARG A 280 2.14 -5.22 -7.84
CA ARG A 280 3.45 -4.93 -8.45
C ARG A 280 3.90 -3.48 -8.26
N ARG A 281 2.96 -2.52 -8.30
CA ARG A 281 3.29 -1.12 -8.00
C ARG A 281 3.77 -0.95 -6.56
N ILE A 282 3.23 -1.75 -5.63
CA ILE A 282 3.68 -1.76 -4.24
C ILE A 282 5.01 -2.49 -4.10
N SER A 283 5.17 -3.67 -4.73
CA SER A 283 6.41 -4.45 -4.67
C SER A 283 7.61 -3.65 -5.19
N ALA A 284 7.42 -2.86 -6.25
CA ALA A 284 8.44 -1.94 -6.76
C ALA A 284 8.86 -0.82 -5.79
N LEU A 285 8.08 -0.58 -4.72
CA LEU A 285 8.38 0.37 -3.63
C LEU A 285 8.93 -0.34 -2.38
N VAL A 286 9.14 -1.64 -2.43
CA VAL A 286 9.67 -2.43 -1.31
C VAL A 286 11.15 -2.71 -1.58
N PRO A 287 12.05 -2.19 -0.72
CA PRO A 287 13.46 -2.57 -0.80
C PRO A 287 13.62 -3.98 -0.23
N ARG A 288 14.32 -4.85 -0.96
CA ARG A 288 14.76 -6.17 -0.49
C ARG A 288 16.24 -6.10 -0.09
N PRO A 289 16.55 -6.04 1.22
CA PRO A 289 17.93 -5.95 1.68
C PRO A 289 18.63 -7.29 1.53
N TYR A 290 19.89 -7.26 1.09
CA TYR A 290 20.79 -8.40 1.19
C TYR A 290 22.19 -7.90 1.55
N TRP A 291 22.92 -8.74 2.29
CA TRP A 291 24.30 -8.47 2.63
C TRP A 291 25.19 -8.87 1.44
N ASN A 292 26.03 -7.95 0.97
CA ASN A 292 27.03 -8.27 -0.04
C ASN A 292 28.37 -8.49 0.65
N GLU A 293 28.82 -9.76 0.67
CA GLU A 293 30.08 -10.21 1.27
C GLU A 293 31.30 -9.51 0.67
N THR A 294 31.36 -9.38 -0.66
CA THR A 294 32.49 -8.75 -1.36
C THR A 294 32.70 -7.29 -0.96
N SER A 295 31.61 -6.55 -0.78
CA SER A 295 31.68 -5.12 -0.48
C SER A 295 31.51 -4.77 1.00
N GLN A 296 31.25 -5.78 1.85
CA GLN A 296 30.91 -5.65 3.27
C GLN A 296 29.89 -4.53 3.54
N LYS A 297 28.87 -4.43 2.68
CA LYS A 297 27.86 -3.37 2.71
C LYS A 297 26.50 -3.95 2.36
N TRP A 298 25.47 -3.41 3.00
CA TRP A 298 24.09 -3.65 2.63
C TRP A 298 23.79 -3.13 1.23
N ARG A 299 23.17 -3.98 0.41
CA ARG A 299 22.60 -3.63 -0.88
C ARG A 299 21.10 -3.88 -0.84
N PHE A 300 20.39 -3.21 -1.74
CA PHE A 300 18.93 -3.27 -1.81
C PHE A 300 18.51 -3.50 -3.26
N GLU A 301 17.71 -4.54 -3.46
CA GLU A 301 17.05 -4.82 -4.72
C GLU A 301 15.65 -4.21 -4.73
N TRP A 302 15.18 -3.88 -5.93
CA TRP A 302 13.86 -3.30 -6.17
C TRP A 302 13.20 -4.02 -7.33
N ASP A 303 11.90 -4.29 -7.18
CA ASP A 303 11.09 -4.80 -8.26
C ASP A 303 10.76 -3.73 -9.31
N THR A 304 10.30 -4.21 -10.46
CA THR A 304 9.75 -3.35 -11.51
C THR A 304 8.22 -3.43 -11.54
N PRO A 305 7.52 -2.29 -11.73
CA PRO A 305 6.06 -2.27 -11.76
C PRO A 305 5.48 -2.81 -13.08
N LYS A 306 6.29 -2.88 -14.14
CA LYS A 306 5.90 -3.40 -15.46
C LYS A 306 6.12 -4.91 -15.47
N MET A 307 5.22 -5.64 -16.13
CA MET A 307 5.50 -7.04 -16.46
C MET A 307 6.61 -7.04 -17.50
N VAL A 308 7.77 -7.58 -17.14
CA VAL A 308 8.79 -7.93 -18.12
C VAL A 308 8.29 -9.21 -18.79
N PRO A 309 7.99 -9.20 -20.09
CA PRO A 309 7.65 -10.44 -20.78
C PRO A 309 8.85 -11.38 -20.70
N THR A 310 8.61 -12.66 -20.44
CA THR A 310 9.63 -13.69 -20.57
C THR A 310 10.01 -13.76 -22.04
N LEU A 311 11.13 -13.12 -22.42
CA LEU A 311 11.56 -12.99 -23.82
C LEU A 311 12.14 -14.30 -24.38
N SER A 312 12.62 -15.18 -23.50
CA SER A 312 13.12 -16.51 -23.85
C SER A 312 12.70 -17.51 -22.80
N TYR A 313 12.25 -18.67 -23.24
CA TYR A 313 12.20 -19.86 -22.41
C TYR A 313 13.55 -20.56 -22.55
N SER A 314 14.19 -20.92 -21.45
CA SER A 314 15.28 -21.89 -21.50
C SER A 314 14.67 -23.21 -21.95
N LEU A 315 14.97 -23.62 -23.19
CA LEU A 315 14.60 -24.94 -23.65
C LEU A 315 15.37 -25.96 -22.81
N ASP A 316 14.68 -26.96 -22.28
CA ASP A 316 15.38 -28.12 -21.72
C ASP A 316 16.23 -28.74 -22.83
N SER A 317 17.51 -28.97 -22.52
CA SER A 317 18.49 -29.53 -23.46
C SER A 317 18.10 -30.91 -24.04
N SER A 318 17.06 -31.54 -23.48
CA SER A 318 16.46 -32.80 -23.96
C SER A 318 15.47 -32.61 -25.10
N ILE A 319 15.01 -31.38 -25.37
CA ILE A 319 14.04 -31.09 -26.42
C ILE A 319 14.79 -30.81 -27.72
N ASP A 320 14.75 -31.75 -28.65
CA ASP A 320 15.34 -31.59 -29.98
C ASP A 320 14.52 -30.59 -30.81
N SER A 321 15.01 -29.35 -30.90
CA SER A 321 14.33 -28.25 -31.59
C SER A 321 14.17 -28.50 -33.09
N GLU A 322 15.02 -29.36 -33.67
CA GLU A 322 14.95 -29.71 -35.08
C GLU A 322 13.80 -30.68 -35.40
N ALA A 323 13.35 -31.47 -34.43
CA ALA A 323 12.26 -32.43 -34.65
C ALA A 323 10.95 -31.75 -35.09
N PHE A 324 10.68 -30.55 -34.56
CA PHE A 324 9.51 -29.75 -34.92
C PHE A 324 9.52 -29.29 -36.39
N PHE A 325 10.71 -29.05 -36.96
CA PHE A 325 10.85 -28.60 -38.35
C PHE A 325 10.96 -29.76 -39.34
N LYS A 326 11.23 -30.98 -38.86
CA LYS A 326 11.41 -32.17 -39.70
C LYS A 326 10.09 -32.90 -40.00
N GLU A 327 9.14 -32.91 -39.07
CA GLU A 327 7.88 -33.64 -39.25
C GLU A 327 6.70 -32.68 -39.48
N PRO A 328 5.97 -32.78 -40.62
CA PRO A 328 4.74 -32.03 -40.80
C PRO A 328 3.71 -32.47 -39.74
N PRO A 329 2.97 -31.54 -39.11
CA PRO A 329 1.99 -31.90 -38.09
C PRO A 329 0.94 -32.83 -38.69
N GLN A 330 0.90 -34.08 -38.23
CA GLN A 330 -0.12 -35.02 -38.67
C GLN A 330 -1.49 -34.49 -38.19
N PRO A 331 -2.52 -34.48 -39.06
CA PRO A 331 -3.87 -34.14 -38.61
C PRO A 331 -4.27 -35.12 -37.49
N PRO A 332 -5.01 -34.65 -36.47
CA PRO A 332 -5.48 -35.53 -35.41
C PRO A 332 -6.25 -36.68 -36.07
N ARG A 333 -5.74 -37.91 -35.90
CA ARG A 333 -6.38 -39.11 -36.43
C ARG A 333 -7.80 -39.13 -35.89
N GLY A 334 -8.75 -38.87 -36.78
CA GLY A 334 -10.17 -38.88 -36.45
C GLY A 334 -10.51 -40.17 -35.71
N THR A 335 -11.29 -40.02 -34.65
CA THR A 335 -11.86 -41.12 -33.88
C THR A 335 -12.35 -42.21 -34.81
N ALA A 336 -11.66 -43.36 -34.80
CA ALA A 336 -12.10 -44.54 -35.52
C ALA A 336 -13.56 -44.82 -35.14
N LYS A 337 -14.43 -44.86 -36.14
CA LYS A 337 -15.82 -45.31 -36.01
C LYS A 337 -15.81 -46.64 -35.26
N ARG A 338 -16.51 -46.70 -34.11
CA ARG A 338 -16.84 -47.98 -33.46
C ARG A 338 -17.56 -48.88 -34.50
N PRO A 339 -17.17 -50.15 -34.65
CA PRO A 339 -17.93 -51.07 -35.49
C PRO A 339 -19.33 -51.31 -34.89
N PRO A 340 -20.36 -51.57 -35.73
CA PRO A 340 -21.72 -51.83 -35.27
C PRO A 340 -21.80 -53.14 -34.48
N ARG A 341 -22.68 -53.16 -33.48
CA ARG A 341 -23.00 -54.33 -32.63
C ARG A 341 -23.64 -55.42 -33.49
N ASP A 342 -23.04 -56.61 -33.50
CA ASP A 342 -23.64 -57.82 -34.06
C ASP A 342 -24.93 -58.19 -33.31
N GLU A 343 -25.93 -58.59 -34.10
CA GLU A 343 -27.25 -59.04 -33.69
C GLU A 343 -27.17 -60.35 -32.91
N GLN A 344 -27.97 -60.41 -31.84
CA GLN A 344 -28.14 -61.60 -31.01
C GLN A 344 -28.96 -62.66 -31.78
N GLN A 345 -28.33 -63.77 -32.15
CA GLN A 345 -29.05 -65.01 -32.46
C GLN A 345 -29.31 -65.77 -31.14
N GLN A 346 -30.59 -65.96 -30.83
CA GLN A 346 -31.06 -66.91 -29.81
C GLN A 346 -30.94 -68.34 -30.34
N PRO A 347 -30.54 -69.32 -29.53
CA PRO A 347 -30.91 -70.70 -29.75
C PRO A 347 -32.12 -71.10 -28.90
N GLN A 348 -32.90 -72.01 -29.49
CA GLN A 348 -34.12 -72.65 -29.00
C GLN A 348 -33.91 -73.51 -27.75
#